data_AF-A0A1H1L9N4-F1
#
_entry.id   AF-A0A1H1L9N4-F1
#
_cell.length_a   1.000
_cell.length_b   1.000
_cell.length_c   1.000
_cell.angle_alpha   90.00
_cell.angle_beta   90.00
_cell.angle_gamma   90.00
#
_symmetry.space_group_name_H-M   'P 1'
#
loop_
_entity.id
_entity.type
_entity.pdbx_description
1 polymer ?
#
loop_
_entity_poly.entity_id
_entity_poly.type
_entity_poly.pdbx_seq_one_letter_code
_entity_poly.pdbx_strand_id
1 'polypeptide(L)'
;MYTTDESMNEKKNEFNFTIFSKEIIDKQFEQIQRELKPSMDYKAILKKFHSISHNRVLPTVVYDSESNEFTIFRITNIWKGFNPDDPNSYSYNPNPKNNGRAHLKGSPVFYGAMDPFTAFAEMKDSIDIDQKFYLSRWKVKFKTNTNAHSLIINSTTKDRGHILNSAIKNGQEMLKGMVKNLPNKQKEGFIYAIEKMGDLFTTTGSDNYHITSAYSHDLLYDKKEKGIDIPILMYPSVENKFNSVNWAIHPSFVNSKNMILQDVFELCFKEKRSNDKNESIKVSIHRKGELTDECIINWQVPHFTDFKINFSNLKVQTFNNEIIAGNDVADRTINDTIYTIKNLIEKNVDRKFVQEELPKLSFDPEKDFSLDFDKEEFNSSLILELKHGNEILTQIGKSCIKYIQVPISWTKGYKSIQN
;
A
#
# COMPACT_ATOMS: atom_id res chain seq x y z
N MET A 1 30.25 31.15 -45.93
CA MET A 1 30.01 30.64 -47.30
C MET A 1 29.87 29.13 -47.22
N TYR A 2 28.64 28.67 -47.01
CA TYR A 2 28.12 27.37 -47.43
C TYR A 2 26.66 27.64 -47.81
N THR A 3 26.26 26.98 -48.87
CA THR A 3 25.21 27.34 -49.83
C THR A 3 23.79 27.35 -49.26
N THR A 4 23.02 28.30 -49.78
CA THR A 4 21.57 28.40 -49.76
C THR A 4 20.90 27.26 -50.55
N ASP A 5 19.60 27.11 -50.31
CA ASP A 5 18.62 26.27 -51.03
C ASP A 5 18.65 24.77 -50.78
N GLU A 6 17.88 24.36 -49.76
CA GLU A 6 16.71 23.52 -50.05
C GLU A 6 15.54 24.06 -49.20
N SER A 7 14.60 24.70 -49.87
CA SER A 7 13.25 24.92 -49.35
C SER A 7 12.63 23.55 -49.10
N MET A 8 12.86 23.00 -47.91
CA MET A 8 11.99 21.97 -47.35
C MET A 8 10.62 22.62 -47.25
N ASN A 9 9.77 22.33 -48.24
CA ASN A 9 8.33 22.38 -48.08
C ASN A 9 8.03 21.66 -46.76
N GLU A 10 7.82 22.44 -45.70
CA GLU A 10 7.09 22.03 -44.52
C GLU A 10 5.68 21.68 -45.00
N LYS A 11 5.53 20.51 -45.63
CA LYS A 11 4.26 19.81 -45.62
C LYS A 11 3.97 19.70 -44.14
N LYS A 12 3.02 20.50 -43.66
CA LYS A 12 2.28 20.22 -42.44
C LYS A 12 2.02 18.73 -42.48
N ASN A 13 2.77 17.96 -41.70
CA ASN A 13 2.43 16.58 -41.40
C ASN A 13 1.13 16.72 -40.61
N GLU A 14 0.01 16.85 -41.32
CA GLU A 14 -1.29 16.65 -40.73
C GLU A 14 -1.20 15.28 -40.10
N PHE A 15 -1.19 15.28 -38.77
CA PHE A 15 -1.14 14.07 -37.99
C PHE A 15 -2.39 13.29 -38.35
N ASN A 16 -2.25 12.34 -39.28
CA ASN A 16 -3.37 11.54 -39.76
C ASN A 16 -3.67 10.51 -38.68
N PHE A 17 -4.64 10.84 -37.83
CA PHE A 17 -5.24 9.92 -36.88
C PHE A 17 -5.95 8.82 -37.66
N THR A 18 -5.22 7.75 -38.01
CA THR A 18 -5.87 6.51 -38.44
C THR A 18 -6.51 5.87 -37.22
N ILE A 19 -7.71 6.34 -36.86
CA ILE A 19 -8.48 5.75 -35.78
C ILE A 19 -9.39 4.68 -36.35
N PHE A 20 -9.21 3.47 -35.84
CA PHE A 20 -9.90 2.29 -36.32
C PHE A 20 -11.24 2.08 -35.59
N SER A 21 -12.14 1.32 -36.20
CA SER A 21 -13.36 0.88 -35.52
C SER A 21 -13.04 -0.12 -34.40
N LYS A 22 -13.99 -0.35 -33.49
CA LYS A 22 -13.81 -1.31 -32.38
C LYS A 22 -13.44 -2.69 -32.89
N GLU A 23 -14.04 -3.16 -33.98
CA GLU A 23 -13.80 -4.48 -34.56
C GLU A 23 -12.35 -4.63 -35.07
N ILE A 24 -11.77 -3.55 -35.60
CA ILE A 24 -10.37 -3.58 -36.04
C ILE A 24 -9.45 -3.56 -34.82
N ILE A 25 -9.78 -2.77 -33.79
CA ILE A 25 -9.01 -2.72 -32.54
C ILE A 25 -9.01 -4.08 -31.85
N ASP A 26 -10.16 -4.76 -31.79
CA ASP A 26 -10.23 -6.11 -31.23
C ASP A 26 -9.32 -7.08 -32.00
N LYS A 27 -9.36 -7.08 -33.34
CA LYS A 27 -8.46 -7.89 -34.17
C LYS A 27 -6.98 -7.56 -33.93
N GLN A 28 -6.63 -6.28 -33.74
CA GLN A 28 -5.26 -5.87 -33.42
C GLN A 28 -4.80 -6.42 -32.08
N PHE A 29 -5.64 -6.35 -31.04
CA PHE A 29 -5.28 -6.85 -29.71
C PHE A 29 -5.27 -8.38 -29.63
N GLU A 30 -6.17 -9.07 -30.35
CA GLU A 30 -6.07 -10.52 -30.57
C GLU A 30 -4.76 -10.90 -31.26
N GLN A 31 -4.36 -10.13 -32.28
CA GLN A 31 -3.10 -10.33 -32.98
C GLN A 31 -1.90 -10.08 -32.06
N ILE A 32 -1.91 -9.03 -31.25
CA ILE A 32 -0.88 -8.73 -30.24
C ILE A 32 -0.71 -9.91 -29.27
N GLN A 33 -1.80 -10.41 -28.69
CA GLN A 33 -1.78 -11.54 -27.77
C GLN A 33 -1.25 -12.83 -28.43
N ARG A 34 -1.66 -13.07 -29.68
CA ARG A 34 -1.20 -14.24 -30.44
C ARG A 34 0.27 -14.16 -30.83
N GLU A 35 0.74 -12.97 -31.22
CA GLU A 35 2.02 -12.83 -31.92
C GLU A 35 3.18 -12.34 -31.08
N LEU A 36 2.93 -11.66 -29.95
CA LEU A 36 3.97 -11.20 -29.04
C LEU A 36 4.24 -12.30 -28.00
N LYS A 37 5.43 -12.88 -28.03
CA LYS A 37 5.80 -14.03 -27.20
C LYS A 37 6.80 -13.65 -26.11
N PRO A 38 6.79 -14.31 -24.93
CA PRO A 38 7.76 -14.07 -23.86
C PRO A 38 9.22 -14.27 -24.28
N SER A 39 9.49 -15.06 -25.32
CA SER A 39 10.83 -15.30 -25.86
C SER A 39 11.37 -14.16 -26.74
N MET A 40 10.55 -13.17 -27.08
CA MET A 40 10.97 -12.03 -27.89
C MET A 40 11.70 -11.00 -27.03
N ASP A 41 12.76 -10.39 -27.60
CA ASP A 41 13.38 -9.20 -27.02
C ASP A 41 12.37 -8.03 -26.97
N TYR A 42 12.51 -7.17 -25.95
CA TYR A 42 11.55 -6.09 -25.72
C TYR A 42 11.47 -5.11 -26.89
N LYS A 43 12.58 -4.82 -27.60
CA LYS A 43 12.56 -3.95 -28.78
C LYS A 43 11.80 -4.58 -29.93
N ALA A 44 11.89 -5.91 -30.08
CA ALA A 44 11.13 -6.66 -31.07
C ALA A 44 9.63 -6.66 -30.72
N ILE A 45 9.29 -6.83 -29.43
CA ILE A 45 7.92 -6.70 -28.92
C ILE A 45 7.38 -5.31 -29.26
N LEU A 46 8.08 -4.24 -28.90
CA LEU A 46 7.66 -2.85 -29.16
C LEU A 46 7.48 -2.56 -30.65
N LYS A 47 8.46 -2.92 -31.48
CA LYS A 47 8.37 -2.74 -32.94
C LYS A 47 7.13 -3.40 -33.51
N LYS A 48 6.84 -4.63 -33.09
CA LYS A 48 5.69 -5.39 -33.57
C LYS A 48 4.37 -4.88 -32.97
N PHE A 49 4.36 -4.51 -31.70
CA PHE A 49 3.23 -3.87 -31.03
C PHE A 49 2.80 -2.59 -31.75
N HIS A 50 3.74 -1.68 -32.04
CA HIS A 50 3.46 -0.45 -32.78
C HIS A 50 3.03 -0.72 -34.23
N SER A 51 3.61 -1.74 -34.86
CA SER A 51 3.22 -2.15 -36.21
C SER A 51 1.79 -2.70 -36.27
N ILE A 52 1.33 -3.44 -35.25
CA ILE A 52 -0.02 -4.03 -35.23
C ILE A 52 -1.04 -2.99 -34.80
N SER A 53 -0.79 -2.30 -33.69
CA SER A 53 -1.74 -1.35 -33.10
C SER A 53 -1.94 -0.11 -33.96
N HIS A 54 -0.94 0.25 -34.78
CA HIS A 54 -0.89 1.52 -35.54
C HIS A 54 -1.15 2.78 -34.69
N ASN A 55 -1.23 2.63 -33.36
CA ASN A 55 -1.55 3.68 -32.41
C ASN A 55 -0.23 4.23 -31.86
N ARG A 56 -0.03 5.53 -32.07
CA ARG A 56 1.13 6.27 -31.54
C ARG A 56 0.73 7.31 -30.48
N VAL A 57 -0.57 7.40 -30.19
CA VAL A 57 -1.09 8.44 -29.31
C VAL A 57 -1.12 7.90 -27.89
N LEU A 58 -0.46 8.64 -27.01
CA LEU A 58 -0.39 8.33 -25.58
C LEU A 58 -1.08 9.46 -24.83
N PRO A 59 -2.32 9.25 -24.35
CA PRO A 59 -2.92 10.24 -23.48
C PRO A 59 -2.12 10.29 -22.18
N THR A 60 -1.67 11.48 -21.81
CA THR A 60 -1.05 11.76 -20.53
C THR A 60 -1.88 12.76 -19.76
N VAL A 61 -1.97 12.57 -18.45
CA VAL A 61 -2.44 13.58 -17.51
C VAL A 61 -1.24 14.43 -17.12
N VAL A 62 -1.39 15.74 -17.08
CA VAL A 62 -0.35 16.65 -16.58
C VAL A 62 -0.69 17.01 -15.14
N TYR A 63 0.22 16.68 -14.23
CA TYR A 63 0.20 17.17 -12.86
C TYR A 63 1.13 18.37 -12.73
N ASP A 64 0.65 19.48 -12.18
CA ASP A 64 1.39 20.74 -12.01
C ASP A 64 1.70 21.02 -10.53
N SER A 65 2.32 22.16 -10.23
CA SER A 65 2.68 22.55 -8.86
C SER A 65 1.50 22.81 -7.93
N GLU A 66 0.31 23.07 -8.50
CA GLU A 66 -0.93 23.33 -7.77
C GLU A 66 -1.71 22.04 -7.48
N SER A 67 -1.29 20.92 -8.09
CA SER A 67 -1.88 19.60 -7.84
C SER A 67 -1.70 19.21 -6.37
N ASN A 68 -2.78 18.70 -5.77
CA ASN A 68 -2.79 18.31 -4.37
C ASN A 68 -1.70 17.29 -4.06
N GLU A 69 -1.07 17.46 -2.89
CA GLU A 69 -0.16 16.48 -2.34
C GLU A 69 -0.91 15.19 -2.02
N PHE A 70 -0.25 14.05 -2.19
CA PHE A 70 -0.81 12.75 -1.84
C PHE A 70 0.28 11.80 -1.36
N THR A 71 -0.16 10.67 -0.82
CA THR A 71 0.72 9.68 -0.20
C THR A 71 0.70 8.39 -1.01
N ILE A 72 1.88 7.80 -1.21
CA ILE A 72 2.07 6.48 -1.79
C ILE A 72 2.71 5.56 -0.76
N PHE A 73 2.19 4.35 -0.67
CA PHE A 73 2.69 3.30 0.20
C PHE A 73 3.42 2.24 -0.61
N ARG A 74 4.57 1.77 -0.13
CA ARG A 74 5.35 0.72 -0.79
C ARG A 74 5.79 -0.33 0.22
N ILE A 75 5.49 -1.59 -0.08
CA ILE A 75 6.11 -2.73 0.59
C ILE A 75 7.47 -3.01 -0.06
N THR A 76 8.50 -3.22 0.76
CA THR A 76 9.85 -3.54 0.34
C THR A 76 10.29 -4.87 0.95
N ASN A 77 10.54 -5.84 0.07
CA ASN A 77 11.22 -7.09 0.42
C ASN A 77 12.73 -6.84 0.61
N ILE A 78 13.32 -7.54 1.58
CA ILE A 78 14.76 -7.50 1.80
C ILE A 78 15.46 -8.20 0.62
N TRP A 79 16.33 -7.47 -0.08
CA TRP A 79 17.13 -7.96 -1.20
C TRP A 79 18.63 -7.87 -0.89
N LYS A 80 19.48 -8.48 -1.72
CA LYS A 80 20.94 -8.52 -1.50
C LYS A 80 21.57 -7.13 -1.59
N GLY A 81 21.94 -6.55 -0.45
CA GLY A 81 22.49 -5.20 -0.35
C GLY A 81 21.51 -4.15 0.16
N PHE A 82 20.28 -4.57 0.52
CA PHE A 82 19.34 -3.71 1.22
C PHE A 82 19.92 -3.29 2.57
N ASN A 83 19.95 -1.99 2.83
CA ASN A 83 20.36 -1.43 4.11
C ASN A 83 19.15 -0.72 4.76
N PRO A 84 18.63 -1.21 5.90
CA PRO A 84 17.50 -0.56 6.56
C PRO A 84 17.81 0.87 7.02
N ASP A 85 19.07 1.24 7.21
CA ASP A 85 19.44 2.58 7.67
C ASP A 85 19.65 3.57 6.52
N ASP A 86 19.57 3.11 5.26
CA ASP A 86 19.65 3.95 4.06
C ASP A 86 18.24 4.23 3.50
N PRO A 87 17.75 5.48 3.52
CA PRO A 87 16.47 5.87 2.93
C PRO A 87 16.29 5.41 1.49
N ASN A 88 17.37 5.35 0.70
CA ASN A 88 17.28 4.96 -0.71
C ASN A 88 16.96 3.47 -0.88
N SER A 89 17.24 2.63 0.12
CA SER A 89 16.87 1.21 0.07
C SER A 89 15.34 0.99 -0.01
N TYR A 90 14.56 2.00 0.39
CA TYR A 90 13.09 2.01 0.34
C TYR A 90 12.51 2.60 -0.95
N SER A 91 13.33 3.05 -1.89
CA SER A 91 12.86 3.64 -3.16
C SER A 91 12.47 2.57 -4.19
N TYR A 92 13.45 1.80 -4.68
CA TYR A 92 13.26 0.73 -5.65
C TYR A 92 14.39 -0.30 -5.52
N ASN A 93 14.17 -1.53 -6.01
CA ASN A 93 15.26 -2.49 -6.14
C ASN A 93 16.09 -2.09 -7.38
N PRO A 94 17.37 -1.70 -7.27
CA PRO A 94 18.16 -1.24 -8.41
C PRO A 94 18.41 -2.32 -9.46
N ASN A 95 18.29 -3.60 -9.10
CA ASN A 95 18.59 -4.74 -9.96
C ASN A 95 17.44 -5.77 -9.93
N PRO A 96 16.26 -5.44 -10.48
CA PRO A 96 15.16 -6.40 -10.53
C PRO A 96 15.55 -7.61 -11.40
N LYS A 97 15.34 -8.82 -10.86
CA LYS A 97 15.80 -10.07 -11.50
C LYS A 97 14.85 -10.62 -12.56
N ASN A 98 13.58 -10.24 -12.49
CA ASN A 98 12.49 -10.70 -13.35
C ASN A 98 11.77 -9.48 -13.94
N ASN A 99 10.97 -9.70 -14.97
CA ASN A 99 10.02 -8.67 -15.41
C ASN A 99 8.86 -8.62 -14.42
N GLY A 100 8.41 -7.40 -14.11
CA GLY A 100 7.10 -7.17 -13.49
C GLY A 100 6.13 -6.58 -14.50
N ARG A 101 4.92 -6.25 -14.06
CA ARG A 101 3.88 -5.66 -14.93
C ARG A 101 4.31 -4.35 -15.59
N ALA A 102 5.17 -3.57 -14.93
CA ALA A 102 5.59 -2.24 -15.39
C ALA A 102 7.11 -2.02 -15.42
N HIS A 103 7.90 -3.11 -15.38
CA HIS A 103 9.35 -3.00 -15.50
C HIS A 103 9.95 -4.22 -16.17
N LEU A 104 11.01 -3.98 -16.95
CA LEU A 104 11.88 -5.03 -17.45
C LEU A 104 12.92 -5.40 -16.39
N LYS A 105 13.38 -6.65 -16.44
CA LYS A 105 14.57 -7.11 -15.72
C LYS A 105 15.73 -6.11 -15.92
N GLY A 106 16.39 -5.73 -14.83
CA GLY A 106 17.48 -4.74 -14.82
C GLY A 106 17.05 -3.28 -14.96
N SER A 107 15.77 -2.97 -15.17
CA SER A 107 15.25 -1.60 -15.27
C SER A 107 14.40 -1.26 -14.05
N PRO A 108 14.94 -0.60 -13.03
CA PRO A 108 14.22 -0.39 -11.76
C PRO A 108 13.03 0.56 -11.91
N VAL A 109 11.99 0.34 -11.12
CA VAL A 109 10.90 1.30 -10.92
C VAL A 109 10.49 1.29 -9.46
N PHE A 110 10.04 2.43 -8.96
CA PHE A 110 9.34 2.49 -7.70
C PHE A 110 7.92 1.97 -7.91
N TYR A 111 7.54 0.91 -7.19
CA TYR A 111 6.16 0.42 -7.12
C TYR A 111 5.54 0.86 -5.81
N GLY A 112 4.35 1.44 -5.88
CA GLY A 112 3.54 1.69 -4.69
C GLY A 112 2.05 1.80 -5.00
N ALA A 113 1.26 1.96 -3.95
CA ALA A 113 -0.19 2.10 -4.01
C ALA A 113 -0.67 3.30 -3.21
N MET A 114 -1.90 3.74 -3.44
CA MET A 114 -2.50 4.90 -2.73
C MET A 114 -2.81 4.62 -1.26
N ASP A 115 -2.85 3.35 -0.87
CA ASP A 115 -3.21 2.91 0.48
C ASP A 115 -2.38 1.69 0.91
N PRO A 116 -2.16 1.51 2.23
CA PRO A 116 -1.38 0.38 2.76
C PRO A 116 -1.96 -0.98 2.37
N PHE A 117 -3.29 -1.12 2.39
CA PHE A 117 -3.97 -2.40 2.14
C PHE A 117 -3.66 -2.92 0.74
N THR A 118 -3.74 -2.06 -0.27
CA THR A 118 -3.36 -2.38 -1.65
C THR A 118 -1.88 -2.75 -1.75
N ALA A 119 -0.99 -2.02 -1.06
CA ALA A 119 0.43 -2.35 -1.03
C ALA A 119 0.69 -3.75 -0.42
N PHE A 120 -0.08 -4.16 0.59
CA PHE A 120 -0.04 -5.52 1.13
C PHE A 120 -0.61 -6.56 0.16
N ALA A 121 -1.75 -6.28 -0.47
CA ALA A 121 -2.41 -7.18 -1.41
C ALA A 121 -1.50 -7.50 -2.61
N GLU A 122 -0.79 -6.50 -3.15
CA GLU A 122 0.19 -6.69 -4.24
C GLU A 122 1.40 -7.57 -3.86
N MET A 123 1.57 -7.85 -2.57
CA MET A 123 2.63 -8.72 -2.03
C MET A 123 2.11 -10.06 -1.52
N LYS A 124 0.83 -10.37 -1.80
CA LYS A 124 0.26 -11.72 -1.66
C LYS A 124 1.20 -12.69 -2.39
N ASP A 125 1.63 -13.74 -1.70
CA ASP A 125 2.61 -14.74 -2.17
C ASP A 125 4.10 -14.32 -2.28
N SER A 126 4.46 -13.06 -1.99
CA SER A 126 5.85 -12.60 -2.08
C SER A 126 6.61 -12.57 -0.75
N ILE A 127 5.94 -12.85 0.36
CA ILE A 127 6.47 -12.71 1.72
C ILE A 127 5.92 -13.87 2.57
N ASP A 128 6.77 -14.58 3.29
CA ASP A 128 6.34 -15.66 4.18
C ASP A 128 5.85 -15.16 5.54
N ILE A 129 5.15 -16.03 6.28
CA ILE A 129 4.85 -15.79 7.71
C ILE A 129 6.18 -15.69 8.46
N ASP A 130 6.23 -14.80 9.45
CA ASP A 130 7.41 -14.49 10.25
C ASP A 130 8.60 -13.86 9.50
N GLN A 131 8.50 -13.70 8.17
CA GLN A 131 9.50 -12.96 7.39
C GLN A 131 9.38 -11.45 7.65
N LYS A 132 10.53 -10.81 7.85
CA LYS A 132 10.62 -9.35 7.95
C LYS A 132 10.51 -8.69 6.58
N PHE A 133 9.74 -7.61 6.52
CA PHE A 133 9.64 -6.72 5.38
C PHE A 133 9.37 -5.30 5.86
N TYR A 134 9.35 -4.34 4.94
CA TYR A 134 9.14 -2.95 5.29
C TYR A 134 7.96 -2.35 4.55
N LEU A 135 7.17 -1.54 5.24
CA LEU A 135 6.18 -0.66 4.60
C LEU A 135 6.72 0.76 4.70
N SER A 136 6.89 1.43 3.58
CA SER A 136 7.36 2.81 3.50
C SER A 136 6.23 3.73 3.03
N ARG A 137 6.15 4.92 3.63
CA ARG A 137 5.19 5.97 3.31
C ARG A 137 5.90 7.12 2.62
N TRP A 138 5.47 7.46 1.41
CA TRP A 138 6.08 8.48 0.57
C TRP A 138 5.10 9.60 0.28
N LYS A 139 5.51 10.83 0.55
CA LYS A 139 4.78 12.03 0.17
C LYS A 139 5.15 12.43 -1.25
N VAL A 140 4.16 12.66 -2.09
CA VAL A 140 4.33 13.14 -3.47
C VAL A 140 3.83 14.58 -3.56
N LYS A 141 4.70 15.47 -4.04
CA LYS A 141 4.37 16.86 -4.35
C LYS A 141 5.05 17.26 -5.65
N PHE A 142 4.26 17.52 -6.68
CA PHE A 142 4.78 17.99 -7.96
C PHE A 142 5.34 19.43 -7.80
N LYS A 143 6.56 19.63 -8.31
CA LYS A 143 7.24 20.93 -8.34
C LYS A 143 7.20 21.58 -9.73
N THR A 144 6.94 20.76 -10.75
CA THR A 144 6.89 21.13 -12.16
C THR A 144 5.84 20.28 -12.85
N ASN A 145 5.39 20.74 -14.03
CA ASN A 145 4.51 19.96 -14.89
C ASN A 145 5.13 18.59 -15.17
N THR A 146 4.39 17.54 -14.79
CA THR A 146 4.82 16.15 -14.86
C THR A 146 3.76 15.36 -15.61
N ASN A 147 4.16 14.67 -16.67
CA ASN A 147 3.26 13.80 -17.40
C ASN A 147 3.13 12.45 -16.68
N ALA A 148 1.90 12.00 -16.50
CA ALA A 148 1.59 10.66 -16.04
C ALA A 148 0.73 9.95 -17.07
N HIS A 149 1.08 8.70 -17.40
CA HIS A 149 0.23 7.87 -18.25
C HIS A 149 -0.74 7.05 -17.38
N SER A 150 -2.03 7.16 -17.67
CA SER A 150 -3.08 6.50 -16.90
C SER A 150 -3.72 5.37 -17.70
N LEU A 151 -3.69 4.16 -17.15
CA LEU A 151 -4.28 2.94 -17.70
C LEU A 151 -5.48 2.45 -16.87
N ILE A 152 -5.99 3.33 -16.00
CA ILE A 152 -7.11 3.02 -15.10
C ILE A 152 -8.47 3.04 -15.79
N ILE A 153 -8.55 3.48 -17.05
CA ILE A 153 -9.77 3.42 -17.86
C ILE A 153 -9.65 2.20 -18.75
N ASN A 154 -10.40 1.15 -18.43
CA ASN A 154 -10.39 -0.11 -19.17
C ASN A 154 -11.72 -0.85 -18.98
N SER A 155 -11.90 -1.98 -19.67
CA SER A 155 -13.17 -2.71 -19.68
C SER A 155 -13.60 -3.19 -18.28
N THR A 156 -12.64 -3.40 -17.38
CA THR A 156 -12.92 -3.92 -16.02
C THR A 156 -13.33 -2.83 -15.05
N THR A 157 -12.83 -1.61 -15.22
CA THR A 157 -12.93 -0.52 -14.24
C THR A 157 -13.91 0.58 -14.64
N LYS A 158 -14.15 0.78 -15.94
CA LYS A 158 -14.88 1.95 -16.46
C LYS A 158 -16.35 2.08 -16.00
N ASP A 159 -17.02 0.95 -15.76
CA ASP A 159 -18.45 0.88 -15.40
C ASP A 159 -18.66 0.47 -13.94
N ARG A 160 -17.58 0.44 -13.17
CA ARG A 160 -17.52 -0.13 -11.84
C ARG A 160 -17.79 0.99 -10.83
N GLY A 161 -18.78 0.83 -9.95
CA GLY A 161 -19.04 1.78 -8.86
C GLY A 161 -18.06 1.63 -7.70
N HIS A 162 -16.90 2.29 -7.74
CA HIS A 162 -15.82 2.14 -6.74
C HIS A 162 -15.20 3.46 -6.30
N ILE A 163 -14.24 3.38 -5.36
CA ILE A 163 -13.46 4.52 -4.84
C ILE A 163 -12.75 5.34 -5.92
N LEU A 164 -12.50 4.74 -7.10
CA LEU A 164 -11.86 5.40 -8.24
C LEU A 164 -12.83 6.13 -9.18
N ASN A 165 -14.14 6.13 -8.90
CA ASN A 165 -15.16 6.69 -9.79
C ASN A 165 -14.85 8.11 -10.28
N SER A 166 -14.40 8.97 -9.35
CA SER A 166 -14.05 10.35 -9.73
C SER A 166 -12.87 10.39 -10.68
N ALA A 167 -11.80 9.62 -10.41
CA ALA A 167 -10.62 9.57 -11.27
C ALA A 167 -10.96 9.00 -12.66
N ILE A 168 -11.77 7.93 -12.72
CA ILE A 168 -12.23 7.31 -13.97
C ILE A 168 -13.10 8.29 -14.76
N LYS A 169 -14.08 8.93 -14.12
CA LYS A 169 -14.96 9.90 -14.77
C LYS A 169 -14.17 11.09 -15.31
N ASN A 170 -13.28 11.68 -14.51
CA ASN A 170 -12.44 12.80 -14.93
C ASN A 170 -11.55 12.40 -16.11
N GLY A 171 -10.95 11.21 -16.08
CA GLY A 171 -10.15 10.72 -17.19
C GLY A 171 -10.97 10.45 -18.45
N GLN A 172 -12.20 9.92 -18.33
CA GLN A 172 -13.11 9.76 -19.46
C GLN A 172 -13.52 11.11 -20.07
N GLU A 173 -13.80 12.12 -19.24
CA GLU A 173 -14.10 13.48 -19.69
C GLU A 173 -12.90 14.11 -20.39
N MET A 174 -11.69 13.93 -19.86
CA MET A 174 -10.45 14.35 -20.51
C MET A 174 -10.28 13.71 -21.88
N LEU A 175 -10.43 12.37 -21.99
CA LEU A 175 -10.31 11.66 -23.27
C LEU A 175 -11.36 12.16 -24.27
N LYS A 176 -12.62 12.33 -23.85
CA LYS A 176 -13.70 12.90 -24.68
C LYS A 176 -13.36 14.32 -25.15
N GLY A 177 -12.74 15.12 -24.29
CA GLY A 177 -12.25 16.47 -24.61
C GLY A 177 -11.17 16.45 -25.70
N MET A 178 -10.21 15.54 -25.61
CA MET A 178 -9.12 15.38 -26.60
C MET A 178 -9.66 15.05 -28.00
N VAL A 179 -10.74 14.28 -28.09
CA VAL A 179 -11.33 13.84 -29.37
C VAL A 179 -12.60 14.59 -29.76
N LYS A 180 -12.95 15.71 -29.09
CA LYS A 180 -14.26 16.37 -29.24
C LYS A 180 -14.59 16.77 -30.69
N ASN A 181 -13.58 17.07 -31.50
CA ASN A 181 -13.73 17.52 -32.89
C ASN A 181 -13.66 16.38 -33.93
N LEU A 182 -13.42 15.13 -33.52
CA LEU A 182 -13.38 14.00 -34.44
C LEU A 182 -14.80 13.49 -34.79
N PRO A 183 -15.01 12.77 -35.90
CA PRO A 183 -16.23 12.02 -36.15
C PRO A 183 -16.54 11.00 -35.04
N ASN A 184 -17.82 10.77 -34.72
CA ASN A 184 -18.23 9.90 -33.60
C ASN A 184 -17.58 8.51 -33.61
N LYS A 185 -17.54 7.85 -34.79
CA LYS A 185 -16.89 6.54 -34.94
C LYS A 185 -15.40 6.56 -34.58
N GLN A 186 -14.71 7.66 -34.88
CA GLN A 186 -13.30 7.85 -34.51
C GLN A 186 -13.16 8.18 -33.01
N LYS A 187 -14.06 8.98 -32.42
CA LYS A 187 -14.05 9.20 -30.96
C LYS A 187 -14.16 7.89 -30.19
N GLU A 188 -15.11 7.05 -30.58
CA GLU A 188 -15.34 5.75 -29.96
C GLU A 188 -14.16 4.81 -30.14
N GLY A 189 -13.61 4.73 -31.35
CA GLY A 189 -12.41 3.93 -31.64
C GLY A 189 -11.22 4.37 -30.79
N PHE A 190 -10.98 5.68 -30.66
CA PHE A 190 -9.88 6.20 -29.85
C PHE A 190 -10.02 5.81 -28.38
N ILE A 191 -11.17 6.08 -27.78
CA ILE A 191 -11.42 5.75 -26.37
C ILE A 191 -11.29 4.23 -26.16
N TYR A 192 -11.83 3.42 -27.07
CA TYR A 192 -11.76 1.96 -26.98
C TYR A 192 -10.32 1.43 -27.12
N ALA A 193 -9.47 2.05 -27.93
CA ALA A 193 -8.06 1.68 -28.01
C ALA A 193 -7.31 1.94 -26.70
N ILE A 194 -7.62 3.04 -26.01
CA ILE A 194 -7.06 3.33 -24.69
C ILE A 194 -7.58 2.32 -23.66
N GLU A 195 -8.87 1.98 -23.70
CA GLU A 195 -9.44 0.93 -22.84
C GLU A 195 -8.71 -0.41 -23.02
N LYS A 196 -8.48 -0.83 -24.27
CA LYS A 196 -7.78 -2.08 -24.59
C LYS A 196 -6.31 -2.08 -24.16
N MET A 197 -5.65 -0.94 -24.22
CA MET A 197 -4.31 -0.79 -23.64
C MET A 197 -4.35 -1.02 -22.13
N GLY A 198 -5.32 -0.43 -21.44
CA GLY A 198 -5.51 -0.64 -20.01
C GLY A 198 -5.85 -2.10 -19.64
N ASP A 199 -6.61 -2.80 -20.49
CA ASP A 199 -6.93 -4.23 -20.30
C ASP A 199 -5.68 -5.13 -20.28
N LEU A 200 -4.58 -4.74 -20.95
CA LEU A 200 -3.32 -5.48 -20.85
C LEU A 200 -2.77 -5.49 -19.42
N PHE A 201 -3.10 -4.48 -18.62
CA PHE A 201 -2.64 -4.33 -17.24
C PHE A 201 -3.60 -4.93 -16.22
N THR A 202 -4.76 -5.47 -16.62
CA THR A 202 -5.72 -6.10 -15.71
C THR A 202 -5.60 -7.63 -15.64
N THR A 203 -4.70 -8.25 -16.42
CA THR A 203 -4.56 -9.71 -16.42
C THR A 203 -3.97 -10.23 -15.12
N THR A 204 -4.51 -11.33 -14.61
CA THR A 204 -3.97 -12.05 -13.46
C THR A 204 -2.68 -12.80 -13.84
N GLY A 205 -1.77 -12.96 -12.87
CA GLY A 205 -0.50 -13.65 -13.11
C GLY A 205 0.48 -12.91 -14.03
N SER A 206 1.47 -13.64 -14.53
CA SER A 206 2.60 -13.10 -15.32
C SER A 206 2.43 -13.23 -16.84
N ASP A 207 1.30 -13.73 -17.33
CA ASP A 207 1.12 -14.16 -18.72
C ASP A 207 1.39 -13.07 -19.76
N ASN A 208 1.12 -11.81 -19.40
CA ASN A 208 1.32 -10.66 -20.28
C ASN A 208 2.47 -9.74 -19.87
N TYR A 209 3.29 -10.15 -18.89
CA TYR A 209 4.35 -9.28 -18.38
C TYR A 209 5.37 -8.93 -19.45
N HIS A 210 5.62 -9.78 -20.45
CA HIS A 210 6.49 -9.43 -21.58
C HIS A 210 5.95 -8.26 -22.42
N ILE A 211 4.63 -8.13 -22.56
CA ILE A 211 4.01 -7.02 -23.31
C ILE A 211 3.96 -5.77 -22.44
N THR A 212 3.46 -5.87 -21.22
CA THR A 212 3.24 -4.72 -20.33
C THR A 212 4.57 -4.14 -19.82
N SER A 213 5.56 -4.97 -19.51
CA SER A 213 6.91 -4.49 -19.17
C SER A 213 7.60 -3.79 -20.33
N ALA A 214 7.50 -4.33 -21.56
CA ALA A 214 8.08 -3.71 -22.74
C ALA A 214 7.41 -2.35 -23.01
N TYR A 215 6.08 -2.29 -22.98
CA TYR A 215 5.33 -1.04 -23.13
C TYR A 215 5.69 -0.01 -22.04
N SER A 216 5.76 -0.45 -20.78
CA SER A 216 6.13 0.44 -19.66
C SER A 216 7.57 0.93 -19.77
N HIS A 217 8.49 0.10 -20.27
CA HIS A 217 9.87 0.50 -20.51
C HIS A 217 9.97 1.55 -21.62
N ASP A 218 9.21 1.41 -22.72
CA ASP A 218 9.16 2.46 -23.75
C ASP A 218 8.71 3.80 -23.15
N LEU A 219 7.69 3.78 -22.28
CA LEU A 219 7.16 4.97 -21.63
C LEU A 219 8.15 5.61 -20.64
N LEU A 220 8.66 4.82 -19.70
CA LEU A 220 9.43 5.30 -18.56
C LEU A 220 10.90 5.58 -18.93
N TYR A 221 11.45 4.86 -19.92
CA TYR A 221 12.87 4.90 -20.28
C TYR A 221 13.08 5.39 -21.74
N ASP A 222 12.66 4.63 -22.75
CA ASP A 222 13.06 4.92 -24.15
C ASP A 222 12.52 6.28 -24.66
N LYS A 223 11.32 6.69 -24.24
CA LYS A 223 10.74 7.99 -24.62
C LYS A 223 11.45 9.15 -23.95
N LYS A 224 11.92 8.95 -22.71
CA LYS A 224 12.69 9.95 -22.00
C LYS A 224 14.01 10.25 -22.72
N GLU A 225 14.69 9.22 -23.23
CA GLU A 225 15.90 9.39 -24.07
C GLU A 225 15.61 10.20 -25.36
N LYS A 226 14.37 10.19 -25.83
CA LYS A 226 13.88 10.97 -26.99
C LYS A 226 13.31 12.34 -26.60
N GLY A 227 13.45 12.77 -25.34
CA GLY A 227 12.98 14.06 -24.85
C GLY A 227 11.50 14.12 -24.47
N ILE A 228 10.80 12.97 -24.41
CA ILE A 228 9.41 12.88 -23.94
C ILE A 228 9.41 12.27 -22.54
N ASP A 229 9.33 13.12 -21.51
CA ASP A 229 9.36 12.68 -20.11
C ASP A 229 7.96 12.32 -19.60
N ILE A 230 7.74 11.02 -19.34
CA ILE A 230 6.52 10.47 -18.73
C ILE A 230 6.96 9.59 -17.55
N PRO A 231 7.37 10.18 -16.42
CA PRO A 231 8.01 9.42 -15.36
C PRO A 231 7.05 8.57 -14.51
N ILE A 232 5.74 8.65 -14.76
CA ILE A 232 4.72 7.99 -13.93
C ILE A 232 3.78 7.18 -14.83
N LEU A 233 3.55 5.93 -14.43
CA LEU A 233 2.53 5.05 -14.98
C LEU A 233 1.56 4.63 -13.86
N MET A 234 0.27 4.84 -14.08
CA MET A 234 -0.81 4.45 -13.17
C MET A 234 -1.64 3.33 -13.80
N TYR A 235 -1.88 2.26 -13.05
CA TYR A 235 -2.71 1.14 -13.51
C TYR A 235 -3.49 0.52 -12.34
N PRO A 236 -4.63 -0.16 -12.57
CA PRO A 236 -5.41 -0.74 -11.48
C PRO A 236 -4.66 -1.83 -10.72
N SER A 237 -4.94 -1.96 -9.43
CA SER A 237 -4.50 -3.11 -8.63
C SER A 237 -5.36 -4.34 -8.94
N VAL A 238 -4.74 -5.37 -9.53
CA VAL A 238 -5.42 -6.65 -9.80
C VAL A 238 -5.63 -7.41 -8.50
N GLU A 239 -4.62 -7.40 -7.62
CA GLU A 239 -4.64 -8.14 -6.35
C GLU A 239 -5.67 -7.57 -5.36
N ASN A 240 -5.87 -6.25 -5.36
CA ASN A 240 -6.96 -5.63 -4.59
C ASN A 240 -8.28 -5.54 -5.39
N LYS A 241 -8.57 -6.52 -6.26
CA LYS A 241 -9.84 -6.64 -7.01
C LYS A 241 -10.26 -5.34 -7.71
N PHE A 242 -9.30 -4.55 -8.20
CA PHE A 242 -9.48 -3.26 -8.87
C PHE A 242 -10.05 -2.14 -7.99
N ASN A 243 -9.93 -2.24 -6.67
CA ASN A 243 -10.37 -1.23 -5.69
C ASN A 243 -9.33 -0.13 -5.42
N SER A 244 -8.18 -0.15 -6.08
CA SER A 244 -7.15 0.89 -5.92
C SER A 244 -6.24 0.95 -7.15
N VAL A 245 -5.27 1.87 -7.12
CA VAL A 245 -4.33 2.16 -8.21
C VAL A 245 -2.91 1.87 -7.75
N ASN A 246 -2.17 1.17 -8.60
CA ASN A 246 -0.74 1.01 -8.52
C ASN A 246 -0.03 2.11 -9.31
N TRP A 247 1.10 2.54 -8.78
CA TRP A 247 2.00 3.52 -9.35
C TRP A 247 3.33 2.86 -9.66
N ALA A 248 3.75 2.95 -10.91
CA ALA A 248 5.12 2.64 -11.33
C ALA A 248 5.81 3.96 -11.72
N ILE A 249 6.84 4.31 -10.97
CA ILE A 249 7.49 5.62 -11.06
C ILE A 249 8.96 5.44 -11.41
N HIS A 250 9.42 6.18 -12.42
CA HIS A 250 10.80 6.17 -12.87
C HIS A 250 11.75 6.71 -11.78
N PRO A 251 12.91 6.08 -11.55
CA PRO A 251 13.91 6.49 -10.55
C PRO A 251 14.25 7.98 -10.51
N SER A 252 14.36 8.64 -11.66
CA SER A 252 14.66 10.07 -11.71
C SER A 252 13.61 10.96 -11.06
N PHE A 253 12.35 10.55 -11.04
CA PHE A 253 11.30 11.29 -10.35
C PHE A 253 11.35 10.98 -8.85
N VAL A 254 11.59 9.72 -8.49
CA VAL A 254 11.74 9.28 -7.09
C VAL A 254 12.91 9.99 -6.41
N ASN A 255 14.04 10.10 -7.09
CA ASN A 255 15.26 10.74 -6.57
C ASN A 255 15.24 12.28 -6.69
N SER A 256 14.12 12.84 -7.15
CA SER A 256 13.93 14.30 -7.21
C SER A 256 13.28 14.82 -5.93
N LYS A 257 13.10 16.13 -5.83
CA LYS A 257 12.37 16.78 -4.71
C LYS A 257 10.84 16.59 -4.79
N ASN A 258 10.35 15.81 -5.76
CA ASN A 258 8.92 15.55 -5.91
C ASN A 258 8.41 14.41 -5.02
N MET A 259 9.30 13.53 -4.54
CA MET A 259 8.96 12.42 -3.64
C MET A 259 9.84 12.47 -2.40
N ILE A 260 9.23 12.35 -1.23
CA ILE A 260 9.92 12.38 0.05
C ILE A 260 9.46 11.18 0.87
N LEU A 261 10.39 10.34 1.31
CA LEU A 261 10.11 9.29 2.29
C LEU A 261 9.76 9.97 3.62
N GLN A 262 8.58 9.69 4.16
CA GLN A 262 8.16 10.19 5.47
C GLN A 262 8.57 9.22 6.56
N ASP A 263 8.09 7.97 6.44
CA ASP A 263 8.24 6.96 7.48
C ASP A 263 8.41 5.57 6.88
N VAL A 264 9.02 4.70 7.68
CA VAL A 264 9.20 3.29 7.39
C VAL A 264 8.76 2.47 8.58
N PHE A 265 8.04 1.38 8.35
CA PHE A 265 7.67 0.42 9.38
C PHE A 265 8.36 -0.90 9.07
N GLU A 266 9.13 -1.44 10.02
CA GLU A 266 9.60 -2.83 9.96
C GLU A 266 8.46 -3.72 10.46
N LEU A 267 8.00 -4.62 9.58
CA LEU A 267 6.80 -5.42 9.76
C LEU A 267 7.08 -6.92 9.60
N CYS A 268 6.14 -7.71 10.07
CA CYS A 268 6.18 -9.16 10.00
C CYS A 268 4.75 -9.73 9.95
N PHE A 269 4.47 -10.65 9.03
CA PHE A 269 3.16 -11.31 8.99
C PHE A 269 3.05 -12.34 10.10
N LYS A 270 1.97 -12.28 10.87
CA LYS A 270 1.66 -13.25 11.94
C LYS A 270 0.58 -14.24 11.55
N GLU A 271 -0.34 -13.82 10.69
CA GLU A 271 -1.39 -14.67 10.19
C GLU A 271 -1.78 -14.22 8.78
N LYS A 272 -1.99 -15.20 7.89
CA LYS A 272 -2.56 -15.00 6.56
C LYS A 272 -3.76 -15.94 6.44
N ARG A 273 -4.98 -15.42 6.62
CA ARG A 273 -6.18 -16.20 6.28
C ARG A 273 -6.64 -15.80 4.89
N SER A 274 -6.55 -16.73 3.95
CA SER A 274 -7.24 -16.63 2.68
C SER A 274 -8.43 -17.57 2.73
N ASN A 275 -9.59 -17.07 3.15
CA ASN A 275 -10.85 -17.74 2.82
C ASN A 275 -11.49 -16.95 1.68
N ASP A 276 -12.20 -17.63 0.77
CA ASP A 276 -12.83 -17.07 -0.45
C ASP A 276 -13.71 -15.81 -0.25
N LYS A 277 -14.00 -15.44 1.00
CA LYS A 277 -14.87 -14.32 1.35
C LYS A 277 -14.19 -13.15 2.06
N ASN A 278 -13.11 -13.35 2.83
CA ASN A 278 -12.39 -12.28 3.56
C ASN A 278 -10.90 -12.66 3.72
N GLU A 279 -10.01 -11.77 3.29
CA GLU A 279 -8.57 -11.89 3.54
C GLU A 279 -8.23 -11.15 4.84
N SER A 280 -8.13 -11.86 5.96
CA SER A 280 -7.63 -11.22 7.19
C SER A 280 -6.12 -11.39 7.25
N ILE A 281 -5.41 -10.28 7.12
CA ILE A 281 -3.97 -10.20 7.30
C ILE A 281 -3.71 -9.70 8.72
N LYS A 282 -2.84 -10.37 9.48
CA LYS A 282 -2.32 -9.82 10.73
C LYS A 282 -0.85 -9.52 10.60
N VAL A 283 -0.48 -8.30 10.94
CA VAL A 283 0.92 -7.85 10.97
C VAL A 283 1.31 -7.45 12.38
N SER A 284 2.58 -7.68 12.72
CA SER A 284 3.21 -7.08 13.89
C SER A 284 4.21 -6.01 13.43
N ILE A 285 4.20 -4.87 14.11
CA ILE A 285 5.16 -3.79 13.90
C ILE A 285 6.33 -4.01 14.87
N HIS A 286 7.55 -4.09 14.35
CA HIS A 286 8.76 -4.23 15.18
C HIS A 286 9.39 -2.89 15.53
N ARG A 287 9.47 -1.98 14.56
CA ARG A 287 9.99 -0.61 14.71
C ARG A 287 9.44 0.32 13.63
N LYS A 288 9.37 1.61 13.95
CA LYS A 288 9.09 2.72 13.03
C LYS A 288 10.37 3.52 12.84
N GLY A 289 10.68 3.90 11.62
CA GLY A 289 11.78 4.78 11.27
C GLY A 289 11.20 6.06 10.71
N GLU A 290 11.56 7.20 11.30
CA GLU A 290 11.17 8.52 10.81
C GLU A 290 12.37 9.17 10.12
N LEU A 291 12.16 9.74 8.93
CA LEU A 291 13.25 10.41 8.22
C LEU A 291 13.52 11.77 8.86
N THR A 292 14.77 12.00 9.26
CA THR A 292 15.25 13.29 9.77
C THR A 292 15.66 14.23 8.64
N ASP A 293 15.83 15.52 8.95
CA ASP A 293 16.30 16.53 7.99
C ASP A 293 17.71 16.23 7.43
N GLU A 294 18.51 15.44 8.15
CA GLU A 294 19.85 14.98 7.73
C GLU A 294 19.79 13.74 6.81
N CYS A 295 18.60 13.33 6.37
CA CYS A 295 18.37 12.10 5.60
C CYS A 295 18.81 10.83 6.34
N ILE A 296 18.71 10.82 7.68
CA ILE A 296 18.98 9.66 8.53
C ILE A 296 17.66 9.11 9.06
N ILE A 297 17.51 7.79 9.11
CA ILE A 297 16.34 7.14 9.69
C ILE A 297 16.51 7.05 11.21
N ASN A 298 15.65 7.74 11.95
CA ASN A 298 15.57 7.65 13.39
C ASN A 298 14.63 6.49 13.79
N TRP A 299 15.22 5.36 14.18
CA TRP A 299 14.45 4.17 14.58
C TRP A 299 13.86 4.31 15.98
N GLN A 300 12.60 3.94 16.08
CA GLN A 300 11.81 3.89 17.30
C GLN A 300 11.12 2.53 17.42
N VAL A 301 10.98 2.02 18.62
CA VAL A 301 10.23 0.80 18.89
C VAL A 301 8.83 1.14 19.38
N PRO A 302 7.81 0.31 19.08
CA PRO A 302 6.50 0.42 19.72
C PRO A 302 6.67 0.47 21.23
N HIS A 303 6.05 1.47 21.83
CA HIS A 303 6.05 1.70 23.26
C HIS A 303 4.64 2.07 23.68
N PHE A 304 4.37 2.05 24.97
CA PHE A 304 3.17 2.68 25.48
C PHE A 304 3.44 3.45 26.75
N THR A 305 2.66 4.49 26.91
CA THR A 305 2.65 5.36 28.08
C THR A 305 1.32 5.24 28.79
N ASP A 306 1.22 5.91 29.94
CA ASP A 306 -0.06 6.14 30.62
C ASP A 306 -0.83 4.86 30.98
N PHE A 307 -0.12 3.77 31.26
CA PHE A 307 -0.74 2.52 31.71
C PHE A 307 -1.50 2.73 33.02
N LYS A 308 -2.80 2.48 32.97
CA LYS A 308 -3.73 2.63 34.09
C LYS A 308 -4.49 1.33 34.30
N ILE A 309 -4.66 0.97 35.57
CA ILE A 309 -5.61 -0.05 35.97
C ILE A 309 -6.89 0.68 36.36
N ASN A 310 -8.01 0.32 35.74
CA ASN A 310 -9.30 0.86 36.10
C ASN A 310 -9.96 -0.01 37.18
N PHE A 311 -9.81 0.43 38.43
CA PHE A 311 -10.37 -0.24 39.60
C PHE A 311 -11.89 -0.11 39.73
N SER A 312 -12.55 0.79 38.98
CA SER A 312 -13.99 1.01 39.09
C SER A 312 -14.81 -0.11 38.43
N ASN A 313 -14.21 -0.84 37.48
CA ASN A 313 -14.92 -1.80 36.64
C ASN A 313 -14.36 -3.24 36.78
N LEU A 314 -13.79 -3.58 37.93
CA LEU A 314 -13.29 -4.93 38.18
C LEU A 314 -14.43 -5.96 38.13
N LYS A 315 -14.10 -7.16 37.66
CA LYS A 315 -14.96 -8.34 37.83
C LYS A 315 -14.16 -9.45 38.48
N VAL A 316 -14.74 -10.06 39.50
CA VAL A 316 -14.15 -11.16 40.25
C VAL A 316 -15.06 -12.37 40.08
N GLN A 317 -14.52 -13.47 39.57
CA GLN A 317 -15.19 -14.76 39.61
C GLN A 317 -14.59 -15.59 40.74
N THR A 318 -15.45 -16.18 41.57
CA THR A 318 -15.08 -17.07 42.67
C THR A 318 -15.27 -18.55 42.30
N PHE A 319 -14.73 -19.46 43.11
CA PHE A 319 -14.85 -20.91 42.87
C PHE A 319 -16.28 -21.45 43.05
N ASN A 320 -17.15 -20.76 43.80
CA ASN A 320 -18.58 -21.05 43.85
C ASN A 320 -19.36 -20.48 42.64
N ASN A 321 -18.66 -19.97 41.62
CA ASN A 321 -19.21 -19.36 40.39
C ASN A 321 -19.98 -18.05 40.58
N GLU A 322 -19.87 -17.39 41.73
CA GLU A 322 -20.38 -16.03 41.89
C GLU A 322 -19.51 -15.05 41.09
N ILE A 323 -20.16 -14.06 40.46
CA ILE A 323 -19.49 -12.95 39.76
C ILE A 323 -19.81 -11.69 40.53
N ILE A 324 -18.76 -11.06 41.06
CA ILE A 324 -18.85 -9.79 41.78
C ILE A 324 -18.26 -8.71 40.88
N ALA A 325 -19.03 -7.66 40.59
CA ALA A 325 -18.63 -6.56 39.73
C ALA A 325 -19.12 -5.23 40.31
N GLY A 326 -18.36 -4.16 40.11
CA GLY A 326 -18.72 -2.81 40.58
C GLY A 326 -17.55 -2.02 41.15
N ASN A 327 -17.83 -0.77 41.53
CA ASN A 327 -16.84 0.18 42.01
C ASN A 327 -16.25 -0.19 43.37
N ASP A 328 -16.99 -0.94 44.20
CA ASP A 328 -16.61 -1.37 45.56
C ASP A 328 -15.74 -2.63 45.56
N VAL A 329 -15.64 -3.34 44.42
CA VAL A 329 -14.93 -4.62 44.33
C VAL A 329 -13.47 -4.49 44.70
N ALA A 330 -12.82 -3.39 44.31
CA ALA A 330 -11.42 -3.13 44.60
C ALA A 330 -11.11 -3.07 46.10
N ASP A 331 -12.08 -2.64 46.91
CA ASP A 331 -11.93 -2.41 48.35
C ASP A 331 -12.34 -3.63 49.20
N ARG A 332 -12.84 -4.70 48.57
CA ARG A 332 -13.16 -5.94 49.28
C ARG A 332 -11.92 -6.54 49.93
N THR A 333 -12.03 -6.87 51.20
CA THR A 333 -10.96 -7.48 51.98
C THR A 333 -10.80 -8.95 51.64
N ILE A 334 -9.56 -9.42 51.71
CA ILE A 334 -9.17 -10.80 51.47
C ILE A 334 -8.83 -11.45 52.81
N ASN A 335 -9.36 -12.66 53.05
CA ASN A 335 -9.11 -13.48 54.24
C ASN A 335 -9.42 -12.75 55.57
N ASP A 336 -10.43 -11.88 55.58
CA ASP A 336 -10.77 -10.97 56.70
C ASP A 336 -9.58 -10.11 57.19
N THR A 337 -8.61 -9.82 56.31
CA THR A 337 -7.46 -8.98 56.64
C THR A 337 -7.66 -7.55 56.15
N ILE A 338 -6.68 -6.67 56.44
CA ILE A 338 -6.63 -5.32 55.87
C ILE A 338 -6.27 -5.30 54.37
N TYR A 339 -5.83 -6.43 53.80
CA TYR A 339 -5.45 -6.50 52.39
C TYR A 339 -6.69 -6.59 51.51
N THR A 340 -6.74 -5.77 50.47
CA THR A 340 -7.87 -5.72 49.53
C THR A 340 -7.56 -6.34 48.18
N ILE A 341 -8.59 -6.53 47.36
CA ILE A 341 -8.44 -6.95 45.96
C ILE A 341 -7.51 -6.01 45.18
N LYS A 342 -7.58 -4.70 45.43
CA LYS A 342 -6.64 -3.72 44.87
C LYS A 342 -5.19 -4.06 45.20
N ASN A 343 -4.88 -4.33 46.48
CA ASN A 343 -3.52 -4.70 46.88
C ASN A 343 -3.06 -6.00 46.20
N LEU A 344 -3.98 -6.95 46.03
CA LEU A 344 -3.69 -8.20 45.34
C LEU A 344 -3.36 -7.97 43.86
N ILE A 345 -4.12 -7.15 43.16
CA ILE A 345 -3.85 -6.77 41.77
C ILE A 345 -2.50 -6.06 41.66
N GLU A 346 -2.26 -5.04 42.49
CA GLU A 346 -1.00 -4.27 42.47
C GLU A 346 0.23 -5.14 42.75
N LYS A 347 0.09 -6.17 43.57
CA LYS A 347 1.16 -7.14 43.86
C LYS A 347 1.44 -8.11 42.71
N ASN A 348 0.42 -8.50 41.94
CA ASN A 348 0.53 -9.58 40.95
C ASN A 348 0.59 -9.08 39.50
N VAL A 349 0.13 -7.87 39.19
CA VAL A 349 0.26 -7.29 37.86
C VAL A 349 1.68 -6.76 37.68
N ASP A 350 2.52 -7.56 37.05
CA ASP A 350 3.84 -7.11 36.59
C ASP A 350 3.66 -6.15 35.42
N ARG A 351 3.74 -4.85 35.71
CA ARG A 351 3.62 -3.79 34.69
C ARG A 351 4.69 -3.92 33.60
N LYS A 352 5.89 -4.42 33.93
CA LYS A 352 6.97 -4.60 32.95
C LYS A 352 6.64 -5.74 32.00
N PHE A 353 6.14 -6.87 32.52
CA PHE A 353 5.67 -7.97 31.68
C PHE A 353 4.51 -7.55 30.77
N VAL A 354 3.51 -6.85 31.33
CA VAL A 354 2.41 -6.28 30.53
C VAL A 354 2.95 -5.31 29.47
N GLN A 355 4.02 -4.58 29.80
CA GLN A 355 4.77 -3.75 28.86
C GLN A 355 5.40 -4.49 27.69
N GLU A 356 5.93 -5.68 27.94
CA GLU A 356 6.58 -6.49 26.93
C GLU A 356 5.59 -7.28 26.05
N GLU A 357 4.42 -7.63 26.58
CA GLU A 357 3.44 -8.48 25.87
C GLU A 357 2.38 -7.71 25.07
N LEU A 358 1.87 -6.56 25.56
CA LEU A 358 0.81 -5.82 24.86
C LEU A 358 1.19 -5.37 23.43
N PRO A 359 2.42 -4.94 23.13
CA PRO A 359 2.82 -4.56 21.76
C PRO A 359 2.85 -5.74 20.77
N LYS A 360 2.90 -6.98 21.28
CA LYS A 360 2.85 -8.19 20.43
C LYS A 360 1.43 -8.51 19.95
N LEU A 361 0.42 -7.81 20.47
CA LEU A 361 -0.96 -7.97 20.03
C LEU A 361 -1.09 -7.43 18.60
N SER A 362 -1.45 -8.34 17.69
CA SER A 362 -1.54 -8.15 16.25
C SER A 362 -2.39 -6.95 15.81
N PHE A 363 -1.96 -6.27 14.75
CA PHE A 363 -2.70 -5.22 14.06
C PHE A 363 -3.47 -5.80 12.86
N ASP A 364 -4.65 -5.24 12.59
CA ASP A 364 -5.52 -5.58 11.45
C ASP A 364 -5.52 -4.43 10.42
N PRO A 365 -4.80 -4.56 9.29
CA PRO A 365 -4.69 -3.51 8.27
C PRO A 365 -6.03 -3.10 7.63
N GLU A 366 -7.09 -3.92 7.76
CA GLU A 366 -8.41 -3.57 7.24
C GLU A 366 -9.16 -2.58 8.16
N LYS A 367 -8.82 -2.57 9.46
CA LYS A 367 -9.54 -1.78 10.48
C LYS A 367 -8.72 -0.61 11.00
N ASP A 368 -7.42 -0.81 11.12
CA ASP A 368 -6.51 0.12 11.75
C ASP A 368 -5.78 0.91 10.65
N PHE A 369 -6.43 1.86 9.99
CA PHE A 369 -5.81 2.58 8.86
C PHE A 369 -4.57 3.40 9.26
N SER A 370 -4.43 3.78 10.53
CA SER A 370 -3.28 4.51 11.03
C SER A 370 -2.27 3.56 11.67
N LEU A 371 -1.16 3.32 10.96
CA LEU A 371 0.07 2.78 11.55
C LEU A 371 0.76 3.80 12.47
N ASP A 372 0.29 5.05 12.50
CA ASP A 372 0.71 6.07 13.45
C ASP A 372 -0.09 5.92 14.73
N PHE A 373 0.51 5.28 15.74
CA PHE A 373 -0.06 5.20 17.08
C PHE A 373 0.11 6.51 17.85
N ASP A 374 -0.23 7.66 17.26
CA ASP A 374 -0.05 8.94 17.95
C ASP A 374 -1.15 9.15 18.98
N LYS A 375 -0.88 8.64 20.18
CA LYS A 375 -1.62 8.91 21.43
C LYS A 375 -3.05 8.36 21.49
N GLU A 376 -3.33 7.28 20.77
CA GLU A 376 -4.62 6.59 20.91
C GLU A 376 -4.67 5.82 22.23
N GLU A 377 -5.72 6.06 23.02
CA GLU A 377 -5.98 5.32 24.25
C GLU A 377 -6.67 4.00 23.93
N PHE A 378 -6.02 2.90 24.29
CA PHE A 378 -6.55 1.55 24.15
C PHE A 378 -7.11 1.09 25.49
N ASN A 379 -8.21 0.35 25.42
CA ASN A 379 -8.83 -0.28 26.57
C ASN A 379 -8.85 -1.80 26.37
N SER A 380 -8.46 -2.56 27.39
CA SER A 380 -8.54 -4.02 27.38
C SER A 380 -8.79 -4.56 28.79
N SER A 381 -8.69 -5.87 28.96
CA SER A 381 -8.76 -6.52 30.26
C SER A 381 -7.67 -7.58 30.38
N LEU A 382 -6.95 -7.56 31.50
CA LEU A 382 -6.10 -8.66 31.92
C LEU A 382 -6.93 -9.66 32.71
N ILE A 383 -6.60 -10.95 32.60
CA ILE A 383 -7.16 -11.99 33.46
C ILE A 383 -6.08 -12.42 34.43
N LEU A 384 -6.27 -12.12 35.71
CA LEU A 384 -5.41 -12.57 36.79
C LEU A 384 -6.00 -13.86 37.38
N GLU A 385 -5.47 -15.00 36.95
CA GLU A 385 -5.80 -16.29 37.54
C GLU A 385 -5.05 -16.48 38.86
N LEU A 386 -5.78 -16.86 39.90
CA LEU A 386 -5.24 -16.97 41.26
C LEU A 386 -5.34 -18.40 41.75
N LYS A 387 -4.32 -18.83 42.50
CA LYS A 387 -4.40 -20.07 43.25
C LYS A 387 -5.47 -19.94 44.34
N HIS A 388 -6.08 -21.06 44.69
CA HIS A 388 -7.01 -21.16 45.81
C HIS A 388 -6.39 -20.59 47.11
N GLY A 389 -7.20 -19.94 47.95
CA GLY A 389 -6.76 -19.39 49.24
C GLY A 389 -6.85 -17.87 49.40
N ASN A 390 -7.30 -17.15 48.36
CA ASN A 390 -7.68 -15.73 48.47
C ASN A 390 -9.20 -15.65 48.67
N GLU A 391 -9.66 -15.77 49.91
CA GLU A 391 -11.07 -15.81 50.28
C GLU A 391 -11.65 -14.40 50.40
N ILE A 392 -12.88 -14.21 49.90
CA ILE A 392 -13.64 -12.97 50.02
C ILE A 392 -15.08 -13.26 50.45
N LEU A 393 -15.74 -12.26 51.03
CA LEU A 393 -17.17 -12.34 51.33
C LEU A 393 -18.00 -12.16 50.05
N THR A 394 -18.90 -13.09 49.83
CA THR A 394 -19.84 -13.16 48.70
C THR A 394 -21.28 -13.20 49.23
N GLN A 395 -22.29 -13.18 48.34
CA GLN A 395 -23.70 -13.20 48.75
C GLN A 395 -24.10 -14.50 49.46
N ILE A 396 -23.44 -15.61 49.15
CA ILE A 396 -23.75 -16.95 49.70
C ILE A 396 -22.76 -17.40 50.78
N GLY A 397 -21.95 -16.48 51.31
CA GLY A 397 -20.94 -16.76 52.32
C GLY A 397 -19.54 -16.45 51.80
N LYS A 398 -18.53 -17.18 52.29
CA LYS A 398 -17.15 -16.96 51.86
C LYS A 398 -16.77 -17.87 50.71
N SER A 399 -15.97 -17.35 49.77
CA SER A 399 -15.44 -18.14 48.67
C SER A 399 -14.09 -17.64 48.22
N CYS A 400 -13.25 -18.54 47.71
CA CYS A 400 -11.97 -18.17 47.11
C CYS A 400 -12.17 -17.54 45.73
N ILE A 401 -11.37 -16.52 45.44
CA ILE A 401 -11.25 -15.93 44.10
C ILE A 401 -10.65 -16.97 43.16
N LYS A 402 -11.29 -17.17 42.01
CA LYS A 402 -10.82 -18.00 40.89
C LYS A 402 -9.98 -17.16 39.92
N TYR A 403 -10.54 -16.05 39.44
CA TYR A 403 -9.81 -15.07 38.65
C TYR A 403 -10.39 -13.66 38.81
N ILE A 404 -9.59 -12.67 38.45
CA ILE A 404 -9.98 -11.27 38.39
C ILE A 404 -9.81 -10.77 36.96
N GLN A 405 -10.88 -10.26 36.37
CA GLN A 405 -10.79 -9.47 35.15
C GLN A 405 -10.46 -8.02 35.54
N VAL A 406 -9.26 -7.59 35.16
CA VAL A 406 -8.69 -6.28 35.49
C VAL A 406 -8.73 -5.39 34.25
N PRO A 407 -9.68 -4.44 34.15
CA PRO A 407 -9.71 -3.52 33.03
C PRO A 407 -8.48 -2.60 33.10
N ILE A 408 -7.84 -2.42 31.96
CA ILE A 408 -6.65 -1.61 31.81
C ILE A 408 -6.82 -0.65 30.65
N SER A 409 -6.20 0.52 30.75
CA SER A 409 -6.01 1.44 29.63
C SER A 409 -4.54 1.83 29.48
N TRP A 410 -4.14 2.14 28.25
CA TRP A 410 -2.79 2.61 27.95
C TRP A 410 -2.80 3.41 26.64
N THR A 411 -1.78 4.24 26.46
CA THR A 411 -1.60 5.01 25.24
C THR A 411 -0.48 4.38 24.42
N LYS A 412 -0.78 3.90 23.21
CA LYS A 412 0.30 3.42 22.32
C LYS A 412 1.08 4.60 21.76
N GLY A 413 2.34 4.35 21.42
CA GLY A 413 3.24 5.31 20.79
C GLY A 413 4.54 4.65 20.36
N TYR A 414 5.54 5.48 20.12
CA TYR A 414 6.89 5.04 19.74
C TYR A 414 7.93 5.68 20.65
N LYS A 415 9.00 4.94 20.95
CA LYS A 415 10.14 5.44 21.72
C LYS A 415 11.43 5.23 20.93
N SER A 416 12.24 6.28 20.80
CA SER A 416 13.55 6.20 20.15
C SER A 416 14.44 5.14 20.79
N ILE A 417 15.14 4.39 19.94
CA ILE A 417 16.21 3.50 20.38
C ILE A 417 17.41 4.40 20.71
N GLN A 418 17.72 4.57 21.99
CA GLN A 418 18.98 5.20 22.38
C GLN A 418 20.10 4.24 22.00
N ASN A 419 20.95 4.65 21.06
CA ASN A 419 22.14 3.90 20.67
C ASN A 419 23.21 3.92 21.76
#